data_AF-A0A9J7ATG4-F1
#
_entry.id   AF-A0A9J7ATG4-F1
#
_cell.length_a   1.000
_cell.length_b   1.000
_cell.length_c   1.000
_cell.angle_alpha   90.00
_cell.angle_beta   90.00
_cell.angle_gamma   90.00
#
_symmetry.space_group_name_H-M   'P 1'
#
loop_
_entity.id
_entity.type
_entity.pdbx_description
1 polymer ?
#
loop_
_entity_poly.entity_id
_entity_poly.type
_entity_poly.pdbx_seq_one_letter_code
_entity_poly.pdbx_strand_id
1 'polypeptide(L)'
;MTDDMPPAPTADHFPLKDLKTGAPDKRGRMVTDVLWAVRDFKIYKTDKGISPQFSDTPDEACKQRQAYMSLGPELAELGQQIDLLKNGWARWITWIWRRLGARDDPQLAYCERETARGIAQALDGDPDAGRQTLAELSRRISKRLGNMLRVLYFTICAIAAFEITIGLAIYTSRLEAPETATVLGLNIFQLSVAAVMGCLGALLSTAIGLRNLAIDPAATLTMNITYAVQRMLVGTLGAMVLHITLKSGIAGALLGTAASNSGGEDMIYKLSFVSLLAGFSERLVPNLLEKSAEKYGDASDATKPAPSSAPPATPAAAP
;
A
#
# COMPACT_ATOMS: atom_id res chain seq x y z
N MET A 1 63.68 -29.65 -0.07
CA MET A 1 62.57 -29.70 -1.03
C MET A 1 61.43 -28.91 -0.44
N THR A 2 61.52 -27.58 -0.56
CA THR A 2 60.42 -26.66 -0.26
C THR A 2 59.60 -26.57 -1.53
N ASP A 3 58.37 -27.11 -1.49
CA ASP A 3 57.40 -27.05 -2.56
C ASP A 3 57.17 -25.60 -2.99
N ASP A 4 57.58 -25.29 -4.22
CA ASP A 4 57.14 -24.12 -4.97
C ASP A 4 55.65 -24.30 -5.27
N MET A 5 54.80 -23.94 -4.31
CA MET A 5 53.37 -23.84 -4.55
C MET A 5 53.16 -22.68 -5.54
N PRO A 6 52.64 -22.92 -6.75
CA PRO A 6 52.42 -21.85 -7.71
C PRO A 6 51.55 -20.77 -7.07
N PRO A 7 51.87 -19.48 -7.27
CA PRO A 7 51.11 -18.40 -6.67
C PRO A 7 49.63 -18.60 -7.01
N ALA A 8 48.80 -18.64 -5.97
CA ALA A 8 47.36 -18.79 -6.13
C ALA A 8 46.87 -17.82 -7.21
N PRO A 9 46.02 -18.26 -8.15
CA PRO A 9 45.56 -17.42 -9.25
C PRO A 9 45.12 -16.08 -8.67
N THR A 10 45.81 -15.02 -9.07
CA THR A 10 45.58 -13.65 -8.61
C THR A 10 44.12 -13.35 -8.91
N ALA A 11 43.30 -13.34 -7.86
CA ALA A 11 41.86 -13.14 -7.94
C ALA A 11 41.57 -12.00 -8.92
N ASP A 12 40.80 -12.30 -9.97
CA ASP A 12 40.51 -11.43 -11.11
C ASP A 12 40.40 -9.96 -10.70
N HIS A 13 41.50 -9.24 -10.89
CA HIS A 13 41.62 -7.85 -10.48
C HIS A 13 40.89 -7.01 -11.54
N PHE A 14 39.61 -6.72 -11.29
CA PHE A 14 38.81 -5.84 -12.15
C PHE A 14 39.00 -4.37 -11.73
N PRO A 15 39.83 -3.58 -12.44
CA PRO A 15 40.23 -2.26 -11.97
C PRO A 15 39.11 -1.23 -12.16
N LEU A 16 39.06 -0.21 -11.30
CA LEU A 16 38.04 0.84 -11.34
C LEU A 16 37.92 1.54 -12.71
N LYS A 17 39.03 1.70 -13.42
CA LYS A 17 39.08 2.38 -14.74
C LYS A 17 38.29 1.65 -15.84
N ASP A 18 38.13 0.34 -15.71
CA ASP A 18 37.45 -0.50 -16.71
C ASP A 18 35.93 -0.47 -16.54
N LEU A 19 35.45 -0.04 -15.37
CA LEU A 19 34.02 0.14 -15.12
C LEU A 19 33.49 1.38 -15.87
N LYS A 20 32.72 1.14 -16.93
CA LYS A 20 32.06 2.14 -17.79
C LYS A 20 30.64 1.71 -18.14
N THR A 21 29.78 2.68 -18.46
CA THR A 21 28.42 2.39 -18.97
C THR A 21 28.50 1.53 -20.23
N GLY A 22 27.70 0.46 -20.28
CA GLY A 22 27.70 -0.52 -21.36
C GLY A 22 28.80 -1.59 -21.27
N ALA A 23 29.68 -1.56 -20.26
CA ALA A 23 30.64 -2.63 -20.00
C ALA A 23 30.07 -3.65 -18.99
N PRO A 24 30.53 -4.92 -19.02
CA PRO A 24 30.20 -5.88 -17.96
C PRO A 24 30.93 -5.52 -16.65
N ASP A 25 30.27 -5.72 -15.51
CA ASP A 25 30.88 -5.67 -14.18
C ASP A 25 31.72 -6.94 -13.91
N LYS A 26 32.38 -6.99 -12.75
CA LYS A 26 33.15 -8.18 -12.29
C LYS A 26 32.33 -9.48 -12.19
N ARG A 27 31.00 -9.40 -12.26
CA ARG A 27 30.06 -10.54 -12.24
C ARG A 27 29.45 -10.80 -13.62
N GLY A 28 29.95 -10.15 -14.66
CA GLY A 28 29.46 -10.26 -16.04
C GLY A 28 28.15 -9.52 -16.32
N ARG A 29 27.65 -8.69 -15.39
CA ARG A 29 26.39 -7.96 -15.56
C ARG A 29 26.64 -6.63 -16.25
N MET A 30 25.80 -6.29 -17.22
CA MET A 30 25.95 -5.04 -17.97
C MET A 30 25.67 -3.84 -17.08
N VAL A 31 26.62 -2.90 -17.03
CA VAL A 31 26.47 -1.62 -16.35
C VAL A 31 25.57 -0.72 -17.18
N THR A 32 24.39 -0.41 -16.67
CA THR A 32 23.42 0.45 -17.37
C THR A 32 23.69 1.93 -17.14
N ASP A 33 24.23 2.30 -15.98
CA ASP A 33 24.52 3.68 -15.63
C ASP A 33 25.59 3.75 -14.52
N VAL A 34 26.36 4.84 -14.47
CA VAL A 34 27.32 5.13 -13.39
C VAL A 34 26.77 6.30 -12.59
N LEU A 35 26.25 5.98 -11.40
CA LEU A 35 25.51 6.93 -10.55
C LEU A 35 26.44 7.83 -9.74
N TRP A 36 27.62 7.32 -9.38
CA TRP A 36 28.64 8.06 -8.63
C TRP A 36 30.03 7.57 -9.04
N ALA A 37 30.97 8.48 -9.24
CA ALA A 37 32.34 8.15 -9.57
C ALA A 37 33.31 9.10 -8.86
N VAL A 38 34.13 8.52 -7.98
CA VAL A 38 35.27 9.20 -7.36
C VAL A 38 36.53 8.41 -7.67
N ARG A 39 37.69 8.92 -7.22
CA ARG A 39 38.98 8.26 -7.48
C ARG A 39 39.04 6.86 -6.87
N ASP A 40 38.49 6.71 -5.67
CA ASP A 40 38.74 5.54 -4.82
C ASP A 40 37.60 4.51 -4.88
N PHE A 41 36.47 4.83 -5.51
CA PHE A 41 35.36 3.90 -5.73
C PHE A 41 34.39 4.42 -6.79
N LYS A 42 33.56 3.52 -7.32
CA LYS A 42 32.46 3.83 -8.24
C LYS A 42 31.18 3.14 -7.81
N ILE A 43 30.04 3.79 -7.99
CA ILE A 43 28.72 3.22 -7.73
C ILE A 43 27.95 3.23 -9.03
N TYR A 44 27.45 2.06 -9.42
CA TYR A 44 26.85 1.85 -10.72
C TYR A 44 25.55 1.06 -10.60
N LYS A 45 24.76 1.15 -11.66
CA LYS A 45 23.48 0.46 -11.82
C LYS A 45 23.63 -0.70 -12.80
N THR A 46 23.01 -1.81 -12.46
CA THR A 46 22.83 -3.00 -13.30
C THR A 46 21.34 -3.34 -13.40
N ASP A 47 21.00 -4.35 -14.20
CA ASP A 47 19.66 -4.94 -14.24
C ASP A 47 19.19 -5.45 -12.86
N LYS A 48 20.12 -5.89 -12.01
CA LYS A 48 19.86 -6.39 -10.66
C LYS A 48 19.86 -5.31 -9.57
N GLY A 49 20.13 -4.05 -9.92
CA GLY A 49 20.15 -2.93 -8.97
C GLY A 49 21.52 -2.27 -8.85
N ILE A 50 21.72 -1.58 -7.73
CA ILE A 50 22.89 -0.73 -7.49
C ILE A 50 24.00 -1.55 -6.86
N SER A 51 25.23 -1.37 -7.31
CA SER A 51 26.40 -2.06 -6.79
C SER A 51 27.59 -1.10 -6.70
N PRO A 52 28.38 -1.14 -5.61
CA PRO A 52 29.66 -0.44 -5.55
C PRO A 52 30.79 -1.29 -6.15
N GLN A 53 31.75 -0.62 -6.76
CA GLN A 53 33.10 -1.12 -7.03
C GLN A 53 34.06 -0.36 -6.11
N PHE A 54 34.84 -1.11 -5.33
CA PHE A 54 35.75 -0.59 -4.31
C PHE A 54 37.11 -0.18 -4.90
N SER A 55 37.96 0.43 -4.07
CA SER A 55 39.33 0.86 -4.41
C SER A 55 40.16 -0.28 -5.00
N ASP A 56 41.07 0.07 -5.91
CA ASP A 56 42.10 -0.85 -6.41
C ASP A 56 43.17 -1.12 -5.33
N THR A 57 43.27 -0.27 -4.29
CA THR A 57 44.16 -0.47 -3.14
C THR A 57 43.54 -1.46 -2.14
N PRO A 58 44.21 -2.56 -1.75
CA PRO A 58 43.61 -3.62 -0.93
C PRO A 58 43.17 -3.15 0.46
N ASP A 59 43.94 -2.28 1.10
CA ASP A 59 43.64 -1.78 2.46
C ASP A 59 42.40 -0.88 2.48
N GLU A 60 42.29 0.03 1.52
CA GLU A 60 41.11 0.88 1.34
C GLU A 60 39.88 0.06 0.95
N ALA A 61 40.03 -0.90 0.03
CA ALA A 61 38.97 -1.79 -0.37
C ALA A 61 38.43 -2.61 0.82
N CYS A 62 39.30 -3.01 1.75
CA CYS A 62 38.91 -3.70 2.97
C CYS A 62 38.03 -2.80 3.86
N LYS A 63 38.47 -1.55 4.12
CA LYS A 63 37.70 -0.56 4.89
C LYS A 63 36.35 -0.25 4.24
N GLN A 64 36.33 -0.03 2.93
CA GLN A 64 35.12 0.24 2.16
C GLN A 64 34.14 -0.95 2.20
N ARG A 65 34.62 -2.19 2.12
CA ARG A 65 33.76 -3.39 2.27
C ARG A 65 33.13 -3.45 3.65
N GLN A 66 33.90 -3.20 4.71
CA GLN A 66 33.38 -3.19 6.07
C GLN A 66 32.31 -2.10 6.26
N ALA A 67 32.57 -0.89 5.75
CA ALA A 67 31.60 0.21 5.75
C ALA A 67 30.32 -0.14 4.97
N TYR A 68 30.45 -0.73 3.78
CA TYR A 68 29.32 -1.17 2.98
C TYR A 68 28.50 -2.28 3.66
N MET A 69 29.15 -3.28 4.27
CA MET A 69 28.48 -4.34 5.02
C MET A 69 27.69 -3.78 6.21
N SER A 70 28.16 -2.68 6.79
CA SER A 70 27.47 -2.00 7.89
C SER A 70 26.12 -1.38 7.50
N LEU A 71 25.87 -1.18 6.19
CA LEU A 71 24.60 -0.71 5.62
C LEU A 71 23.63 -1.85 5.25
N GLY A 72 24.01 -3.11 5.52
CA GLY A 72 23.29 -4.30 5.06
C GLY A 72 21.78 -4.27 5.37
N PRO A 73 21.35 -3.98 6.61
CA PRO A 73 19.93 -3.93 6.97
C PRO A 73 19.14 -2.88 6.17
N GLU A 74 19.65 -1.66 6.06
CA GLU A 74 18.99 -0.55 5.37
C GLU A 74 18.91 -0.80 3.86
N LEU A 75 19.97 -1.36 3.27
CA LEU A 75 19.99 -1.73 1.85
C LEU A 75 19.05 -2.91 1.54
N ALA A 76 18.89 -3.85 2.46
CA ALA A 76 17.96 -4.96 2.29
C ALA A 76 16.50 -4.47 2.32
N GLU A 77 16.15 -3.62 3.29
CA GLU A 77 14.82 -3.01 3.39
C GLU A 77 14.49 -2.16 2.16
N LEU A 78 15.41 -1.28 1.78
CA LEU A 78 15.26 -0.41 0.61
C LEU A 78 15.21 -1.23 -0.69
N GLY A 79 16.02 -2.28 -0.78
CA GLY A 79 15.99 -3.24 -1.89
C GLY A 79 14.61 -3.89 -2.03
N GLN A 80 14.02 -4.36 -0.93
CA GLN A 80 12.67 -4.92 -0.92
C GLN A 80 11.62 -3.89 -1.37
N GLN A 81 11.68 -2.65 -0.87
CA GLN A 81 10.75 -1.59 -1.24
C GLN A 81 10.88 -1.19 -2.73
N ILE A 82 12.11 -1.09 -3.23
CA ILE A 82 12.37 -0.82 -4.66
C ILE A 82 11.91 -1.99 -5.51
N ASP A 83 12.07 -3.22 -5.05
CA ASP A 83 11.59 -4.40 -5.78
C ASP A 83 10.05 -4.42 -5.84
N LEU A 84 9.37 -4.07 -4.73
CA LEU A 84 7.92 -3.86 -4.72
C LEU A 84 7.51 -2.74 -5.70
N LEU A 85 8.30 -1.68 -5.81
CA LEU A 85 8.13 -0.61 -6.80
C LEU A 85 8.47 -1.02 -8.23
N LYS A 86 9.32 -2.02 -8.48
CA LYS A 86 9.72 -2.45 -9.85
C LYS A 86 8.88 -3.61 -10.35
N ASN A 87 8.83 -4.69 -9.56
CA ASN A 87 8.22 -5.96 -9.92
C ASN A 87 6.74 -6.04 -9.58
N GLY A 88 6.30 -5.27 -8.57
CA GLY A 88 4.92 -5.25 -8.12
C GLY A 88 3.99 -4.41 -8.99
N TRP A 89 3.07 -3.74 -8.32
CA TRP A 89 1.99 -2.91 -8.85
C TRP A 89 2.39 -1.91 -9.94
N ALA A 90 3.65 -1.47 -9.94
CA ALA A 90 4.17 -0.58 -10.95
C ALA A 90 4.13 -1.17 -12.35
N ARG A 91 4.17 -2.50 -12.58
CA ARG A 91 4.00 -3.05 -13.94
C ARG A 91 2.60 -2.81 -14.51
N TRP A 92 1.56 -3.01 -13.70
CA TRP A 92 0.18 -2.76 -14.13
C TRP A 92 -0.08 -1.26 -14.28
N ILE A 93 0.37 -0.46 -13.30
CA ILE A 93 0.32 1.00 -13.36
C ILE A 93 1.11 1.49 -14.58
N THR A 94 2.39 1.18 -14.72
CA THR A 94 3.17 1.58 -15.90
C THR A 94 2.60 1.06 -17.20
N TRP A 95 1.93 -0.11 -17.25
CA TRP A 95 1.22 -0.52 -18.46
C TRP A 95 0.08 0.46 -18.80
N ILE A 96 -0.75 0.84 -17.81
CA ILE A 96 -1.80 1.85 -17.99
C ILE A 96 -1.21 3.19 -18.40
N TRP A 97 -0.19 3.67 -17.67
CA TRP A 97 0.43 4.97 -17.93
C TRP A 97 1.21 4.99 -19.25
N ARG A 98 1.84 3.89 -19.66
CA ARG A 98 2.49 3.74 -20.97
C ARG A 98 1.46 3.76 -22.09
N ARG A 99 0.29 3.14 -21.88
CA ARG A 99 -0.85 3.26 -22.81
C ARG A 99 -1.37 4.69 -22.90
N LEU A 100 -1.24 5.46 -21.83
CA LEU A 100 -1.52 6.90 -21.77
C LEU A 100 -0.33 7.79 -22.17
N GLY A 101 0.76 7.22 -22.70
CA GLY A 101 1.90 7.97 -23.25
C GLY A 101 2.92 8.49 -22.24
N ALA A 102 2.89 8.04 -20.98
CA ALA A 102 3.89 8.45 -19.99
C ALA A 102 5.27 7.82 -20.29
N ARG A 103 6.30 8.68 -20.35
CA ARG A 103 7.72 8.30 -20.42
C ARG A 103 8.21 7.76 -19.06
N ASP A 104 9.39 7.12 -19.08
CA ASP A 104 10.07 6.49 -17.94
C ASP A 104 9.93 7.28 -16.63
N ASP A 105 9.72 6.58 -15.51
CA ASP A 105 9.45 7.20 -14.21
C ASP A 105 10.70 7.95 -13.69
N PRO A 106 10.73 9.30 -13.72
CA PRO A 106 11.88 10.07 -13.27
C PRO A 106 12.16 9.86 -11.77
N GLN A 107 11.19 9.36 -11.03
CA GLN A 107 11.31 9.17 -9.59
C GLN A 107 12.13 7.93 -9.23
N LEU A 108 12.15 6.90 -10.10
CA LEU A 108 12.99 5.74 -9.87
C LEU A 108 14.47 6.13 -9.99
N ALA A 109 14.81 6.93 -11.00
CA ALA A 109 16.16 7.46 -11.17
C ALA A 109 16.59 8.33 -9.98
N TYR A 110 15.67 9.12 -9.41
CA TYR A 110 15.92 9.87 -8.17
C TYR A 110 16.24 8.94 -6.98
N CYS A 111 15.43 7.92 -6.74
CA CYS A 111 15.67 6.96 -5.65
C CYS A 111 17.00 6.23 -5.81
N GLU A 112 17.34 5.86 -7.05
CA GLU A 112 18.61 5.19 -7.34
C GLU A 112 19.82 6.10 -7.08
N ARG A 113 19.73 7.39 -7.43
CA ARG A 113 20.78 8.38 -7.14
C ARG A 113 20.94 8.65 -5.64
N GLU A 114 19.85 8.79 -4.90
CA GLU A 114 19.93 8.99 -3.44
C GLU A 114 20.46 7.73 -2.72
N THR A 115 20.15 6.54 -3.23
CA THR A 115 20.73 5.29 -2.73
C THR A 115 22.24 5.27 -2.97
N ALA A 116 22.68 5.65 -4.18
CA ALA A 116 24.10 5.77 -4.50
C ALA A 116 24.79 6.81 -3.61
N ARG A 117 24.13 7.93 -3.29
CA ARG A 117 24.64 8.95 -2.36
C ARG A 117 24.84 8.39 -0.96
N GLY A 118 23.85 7.68 -0.40
CA GLY A 118 23.98 7.07 0.93
C GLY A 118 25.11 6.04 1.00
N ILE A 119 25.28 5.23 -0.06
CA ILE A 119 26.42 4.31 -0.19
C ILE A 119 27.74 5.09 -0.28
N ALA A 120 27.80 6.16 -1.08
CA ALA A 120 29.01 6.96 -1.25
C ALA A 120 29.49 7.58 0.07
N GLN A 121 28.57 8.13 0.88
CA GLN A 121 28.89 8.69 2.20
C GLN A 121 29.55 7.66 3.12
N ALA A 122 29.01 6.45 3.15
CA ALA A 122 29.59 5.36 3.94
C ALA A 122 30.97 4.95 3.44
N LEU A 123 31.17 4.89 2.11
CA LEU A 123 32.46 4.56 1.51
C LEU A 123 33.51 5.66 1.69
N ASP A 124 33.09 6.91 1.88
CA ASP A 124 33.95 8.06 2.16
C ASP A 124 34.37 8.15 3.65
N GLY A 125 33.93 7.20 4.47
CA GLY A 125 34.32 7.07 5.87
C GLY A 125 33.28 7.54 6.89
N ASP A 126 32.08 7.94 6.44
CA ASP A 126 30.95 8.31 7.32
C ASP A 126 29.76 7.32 7.16
N PRO A 127 29.88 6.11 7.73
CA PRO A 127 28.83 5.10 7.64
C PRO A 127 27.53 5.54 8.31
N ASP A 128 27.59 6.36 9.36
CA ASP A 128 26.40 6.79 10.09
C ASP A 128 25.58 7.80 9.28
N ALA A 129 26.23 8.76 8.60
CA ALA A 129 25.53 9.63 7.65
C ALA A 129 24.93 8.84 6.48
N GLY A 130 25.65 7.83 5.97
CA GLY A 130 25.13 6.93 4.93
C GLY A 130 23.87 6.19 5.37
N ARG A 131 23.84 5.63 6.59
CA ARG A 131 22.66 4.98 7.17
C ARG A 131 21.49 5.94 7.33
N GLN A 132 21.74 7.15 7.84
CA GLN A 132 20.69 8.15 8.01
C GLN A 132 20.05 8.54 6.66
N THR A 133 20.86 8.72 5.62
CA THR A 133 20.38 9.01 4.26
C THR A 133 19.52 7.88 3.72
N LEU A 134 19.96 6.61 3.87
CA LEU A 134 19.20 5.45 3.40
C LEU A 134 17.91 5.24 4.19
N ALA A 135 17.92 5.44 5.51
CA ALA A 135 16.75 5.33 6.38
C ALA A 135 15.69 6.40 6.05
N GLU A 136 16.11 7.64 5.81
CA GLU A 136 15.21 8.71 5.37
C GLU A 136 14.63 8.43 3.98
N LEU A 137 15.44 7.91 3.05
CA LEU A 137 14.97 7.49 1.73
C LEU A 137 13.94 6.35 1.84
N SER A 138 14.21 5.33 2.67
CA SER A 138 13.28 4.23 2.97
C SER A 138 11.94 4.78 3.49
N ARG A 139 11.97 5.69 4.46
CA ARG A 139 10.77 6.33 5.01
C ARG A 139 9.95 7.06 3.94
N ARG A 140 10.61 7.78 3.04
CA ARG A 140 9.94 8.49 1.92
C ARG A 140 9.31 7.51 0.93
N ILE A 141 10.04 6.46 0.55
CA ILE A 141 9.55 5.42 -0.35
C ILE A 141 8.36 4.71 0.28
N SER A 142 8.44 4.31 1.54
CA SER A 142 7.35 3.68 2.30
C SER A 142 6.09 4.56 2.35
N LYS A 143 6.23 5.85 2.67
CA LYS A 143 5.11 6.80 2.67
C LYS A 143 4.45 6.91 1.29
N ARG A 144 5.26 6.95 0.24
CA ARG A 144 4.77 7.00 -1.14
C ARG A 144 4.07 5.70 -1.55
N LEU A 145 4.66 4.55 -1.24
CA LEU A 145 4.07 3.23 -1.46
C LEU A 145 2.70 3.13 -0.79
N GLY A 146 2.58 3.54 0.47
CA GLY A 146 1.29 3.58 1.17
C GLY A 146 0.25 4.44 0.46
N ASN A 147 0.63 5.63 -0.01
CA ASN A 147 -0.28 6.49 -0.78
C ASN A 147 -0.67 5.88 -2.13
N MET A 148 0.26 5.25 -2.85
CA MET A 148 -0.01 4.56 -4.12
C MET A 148 -0.97 3.39 -3.91
N LEU A 149 -0.72 2.56 -2.90
CA LEU A 149 -1.57 1.42 -2.55
C LEU A 149 -3.00 1.86 -2.23
N ARG A 150 -3.17 3.00 -1.54
CA ARG A 150 -4.48 3.60 -1.28
C ARG A 150 -5.19 3.99 -2.58
N VAL A 151 -4.55 4.78 -3.44
CA VAL A 151 -5.13 5.20 -4.72
C VAL A 151 -5.56 3.98 -5.55
N LEU A 152 -4.74 2.95 -5.52
CA LEU A 152 -4.96 1.72 -6.27
C LEU A 152 -6.11 0.87 -5.71
N TYR A 153 -6.17 0.70 -4.40
CA TYR A 153 -7.30 0.08 -3.72
C TYR A 153 -8.61 0.79 -4.09
N PHE A 154 -8.62 2.13 -4.02
CA PHE A 154 -9.78 2.92 -4.44
C PHE A 154 -10.13 2.74 -5.93
N THR A 155 -9.12 2.67 -6.80
CA THR A 155 -9.32 2.43 -8.23
C THR A 155 -9.95 1.05 -8.48
N ILE A 156 -9.52 0.01 -7.77
CA ILE A 156 -10.12 -1.32 -7.85
C ILE A 156 -11.59 -1.28 -7.40
N CYS A 157 -11.90 -0.60 -6.28
CA CYS A 157 -13.29 -0.42 -5.86
C CYS A 157 -14.13 0.31 -6.91
N ALA A 158 -13.59 1.35 -7.55
CA ALA A 158 -14.29 2.10 -8.59
C ALA A 158 -14.56 1.23 -9.83
N ILE A 159 -13.59 0.41 -10.25
CA ILE A 159 -13.76 -0.54 -11.36
C ILE A 159 -14.82 -1.60 -10.99
N ALA A 160 -14.75 -2.18 -9.80
CA ALA A 160 -15.75 -3.17 -9.35
C ALA A 160 -17.16 -2.56 -9.30
N ALA A 161 -17.30 -1.34 -8.80
CA ALA A 161 -18.59 -0.64 -8.79
C ALA A 161 -19.12 -0.35 -10.21
N PHE A 162 -18.21 0.01 -11.13
CA PHE A 162 -18.55 0.23 -12.53
C PHE A 162 -18.99 -1.06 -13.22
N GLU A 163 -18.29 -2.17 -13.01
CA GLU A 163 -18.65 -3.50 -13.54
C GLU A 163 -20.00 -3.98 -13.01
N ILE A 164 -20.28 -3.82 -11.71
CA ILE A 164 -21.58 -4.14 -11.12
C ILE A 164 -22.68 -3.29 -11.77
N THR A 165 -22.44 -1.99 -11.93
CA THR A 165 -23.41 -1.06 -12.53
C THR A 165 -23.71 -1.42 -13.99
N ILE A 166 -22.68 -1.68 -14.80
CA ILE A 166 -22.86 -2.10 -16.20
C ILE A 166 -23.53 -3.46 -16.27
N GLY A 167 -23.10 -4.43 -15.46
CA GLY A 167 -23.68 -5.76 -15.44
C GLY A 167 -25.18 -5.73 -15.14
N LEU A 168 -25.59 -4.92 -14.16
CA LEU A 168 -27.00 -4.68 -13.83
C LEU A 168 -27.74 -3.95 -14.96
N ALA A 169 -27.14 -2.94 -15.58
CA ALA A 169 -27.76 -2.21 -16.69
C ALA A 169 -27.97 -3.10 -17.94
N ILE A 170 -26.98 -3.95 -18.27
CA ILE A 170 -27.12 -4.93 -19.35
C ILE A 170 -28.20 -5.94 -18.98
N TYR A 171 -28.17 -6.47 -17.76
CA TYR A 171 -29.16 -7.43 -17.29
C TYR A 171 -30.58 -6.88 -17.38
N THR A 172 -30.83 -5.65 -16.92
CA THR A 172 -32.16 -5.02 -17.00
C THR A 172 -32.58 -4.69 -18.44
N SER A 173 -31.64 -4.29 -19.31
CA SER A 173 -31.94 -4.00 -20.72
C SER A 173 -32.35 -5.24 -21.55
N ARG A 174 -31.99 -6.44 -21.08
CA ARG A 174 -32.31 -7.71 -21.75
C ARG A 174 -33.68 -8.25 -21.37
N LEU A 175 -34.36 -7.66 -20.39
CA LEU A 175 -35.71 -8.06 -20.00
C LEU A 175 -36.72 -7.43 -20.97
N GLU A 176 -37.58 -8.25 -21.57
CA GLU A 176 -38.59 -7.80 -22.55
C GLU A 176 -39.62 -6.83 -21.96
N ALA A 177 -39.84 -6.87 -20.65
CA ALA A 177 -40.71 -5.95 -19.93
C ALA A 177 -40.12 -5.61 -18.53
N PRO A 178 -39.17 -4.67 -18.45
CA PRO A 178 -38.45 -4.38 -17.20
C PRO A 178 -39.35 -3.80 -16.09
N GLU A 179 -40.49 -3.22 -16.46
CA GLU A 179 -41.44 -2.63 -15.51
C GLU A 179 -42.40 -3.66 -14.89
N THR A 180 -42.68 -4.77 -15.57
CA THR A 180 -43.62 -5.81 -15.11
C THR A 180 -42.93 -7.08 -14.62
N ALA A 181 -41.66 -7.27 -14.96
CA ALA A 181 -40.87 -8.39 -14.49
C ALA A 181 -40.68 -8.29 -12.97
N THR A 182 -41.22 -9.28 -12.26
CA THR A 182 -41.08 -9.40 -10.81
C THR A 182 -40.29 -10.65 -10.45
N VAL A 183 -39.36 -10.52 -9.52
CA VAL A 183 -38.68 -11.64 -8.87
C VAL A 183 -39.08 -11.59 -7.40
N LEU A 184 -39.72 -12.65 -6.90
CA LEU A 184 -40.26 -12.69 -5.53
C LEU A 184 -41.26 -11.53 -5.24
N GLY A 185 -42.01 -11.07 -6.24
CA GLY A 185 -42.94 -9.94 -6.12
C GLY A 185 -42.25 -8.57 -6.08
N LEU A 186 -40.94 -8.50 -6.26
CA LEU A 186 -40.17 -7.25 -6.31
C LEU A 186 -39.93 -6.84 -7.76
N ASN A 187 -40.16 -5.57 -8.05
CA ASN A 187 -39.84 -4.98 -9.35
C ASN A 187 -38.30 -5.00 -9.55
N ILE A 188 -37.84 -5.68 -10.60
CA ILE A 188 -36.39 -5.89 -10.85
C ILE A 188 -35.67 -4.56 -11.10
N PHE A 189 -36.34 -3.59 -11.72
CA PHE A 189 -35.78 -2.27 -11.95
C PHE A 189 -35.52 -1.53 -10.62
N GLN A 190 -36.49 -1.53 -9.69
CA GLN A 190 -36.30 -0.93 -8.35
C GLN A 190 -35.17 -1.62 -7.57
N LEU A 191 -35.09 -2.96 -7.65
CA LEU A 191 -34.03 -3.73 -7.02
C LEU A 191 -32.65 -3.39 -7.60
N SER A 192 -32.57 -3.21 -8.92
CA SER A 192 -31.32 -2.85 -9.61
C SER A 192 -30.87 -1.44 -9.25
N VAL A 193 -31.80 -0.48 -9.18
CA VAL A 193 -31.52 0.90 -8.71
C VAL A 193 -31.00 0.86 -7.26
N ALA A 194 -31.67 0.10 -6.37
CA ALA A 194 -31.22 -0.06 -4.99
C ALA A 194 -29.81 -0.67 -4.91
N ALA A 195 -29.52 -1.70 -5.71
CA ALA A 195 -28.22 -2.33 -5.78
C ALA A 195 -27.12 -1.36 -6.24
N VAL A 196 -27.34 -0.62 -7.33
CA VAL A 196 -26.38 0.39 -7.84
C VAL A 196 -26.13 1.49 -6.81
N MET A 197 -27.19 2.02 -6.19
CA MET A 197 -27.07 3.07 -5.18
C MET A 197 -26.36 2.58 -3.92
N GLY A 198 -26.60 1.32 -3.50
CA GLY A 198 -25.84 0.67 -2.43
C GLY A 198 -24.37 0.51 -2.75
N CYS A 199 -24.04 0.09 -3.97
CA CYS A 199 -22.66 0.00 -4.43
C CYS A 199 -21.97 1.38 -4.42
N LEU A 200 -22.65 2.42 -4.90
CA LEU A 200 -22.15 3.80 -4.87
C LEU A 200 -21.93 4.31 -3.44
N GLY A 201 -22.86 4.00 -2.52
CA GLY A 201 -22.69 4.26 -1.09
C GLY A 201 -21.44 3.61 -0.50
N ALA A 202 -21.18 2.35 -0.85
CA ALA A 202 -19.99 1.63 -0.41
C ALA A 202 -18.70 2.23 -1.00
N LEU A 203 -18.73 2.67 -2.26
CA LEU A 203 -17.62 3.37 -2.91
C LEU A 203 -17.31 4.70 -2.20
N LEU A 204 -18.32 5.51 -1.90
CA LEU A 204 -18.17 6.77 -1.16
C LEU A 204 -17.62 6.55 0.25
N SER A 205 -18.13 5.53 0.95
CA SER A 205 -17.64 5.12 2.27
C SER A 205 -16.17 4.72 2.23
N THR A 206 -15.77 4.05 1.14
CA THR A 206 -14.38 3.68 0.91
C THR A 206 -13.50 4.88 0.60
N ALA A 207 -13.98 5.84 -0.20
CA ALA A 207 -13.28 7.08 -0.50
C ALA A 207 -12.94 7.88 0.76
N ILE A 208 -13.92 8.04 1.67
CA ILE A 208 -13.74 8.77 2.93
C ILE A 208 -12.77 8.03 3.86
N GLY A 209 -12.90 6.71 3.96
CA GLY A 209 -12.03 5.90 4.81
C GLY A 209 -10.64 5.63 4.24
N LEU A 210 -10.31 6.18 3.06
CA LEU A 210 -9.05 5.89 2.38
C LEU A 210 -7.83 6.42 3.13
N ARG A 211 -7.97 7.58 3.79
CA ARG A 211 -6.89 8.21 4.58
C ARG A 211 -6.46 7.35 5.77
N ASN A 212 -7.41 6.62 6.35
CA ASN A 212 -7.19 5.82 7.56
C ASN A 212 -6.90 4.34 7.24
N LEU A 213 -6.86 3.96 5.96
CA LEU A 213 -6.57 2.59 5.57
C LEU A 213 -5.06 2.33 5.79
N ALA A 214 -4.78 1.49 6.79
CA ALA A 214 -3.48 0.85 6.98
C ALA A 214 -3.42 -0.31 6.00
N ILE A 215 -2.82 -0.08 4.83
CA ILE A 215 -2.56 -1.16 3.87
C ILE A 215 -1.21 -1.74 4.23
N ASP A 216 -1.21 -3.03 4.53
CA ASP A 216 0.03 -3.78 4.67
C ASP A 216 0.71 -3.88 3.30
N PRO A 217 1.89 -3.27 3.11
CA PRO A 217 2.62 -3.36 1.84
C PRO A 217 3.09 -4.78 1.52
N ALA A 218 3.13 -5.68 2.51
CA ALA A 218 3.43 -7.09 2.32
C ALA A 218 2.21 -7.91 1.87
N ALA A 219 0.99 -7.38 2.00
CA ALA A 219 -0.21 -8.08 1.57
C ALA A 219 -0.22 -8.27 0.05
N THR A 220 -0.54 -9.50 -0.36
CA THR A 220 -0.61 -9.85 -1.78
C THR A 220 -1.70 -9.03 -2.49
N LEU A 221 -1.46 -8.68 -3.75
CA LEU A 221 -2.41 -8.02 -4.64
C LEU A 221 -3.80 -8.67 -4.58
N THR A 222 -3.81 -10.00 -4.61
CA THR A 222 -5.02 -10.82 -4.59
C THR A 222 -5.85 -10.58 -3.34
N MET A 223 -5.22 -10.43 -2.16
CA MET A 223 -5.94 -10.11 -0.92
C MET A 223 -6.59 -8.73 -1.00
N ASN A 224 -5.85 -7.72 -1.47
CA ASN A 224 -6.38 -6.36 -1.60
C ASN A 224 -7.55 -6.27 -2.60
N ILE A 225 -7.47 -7.00 -3.72
CA ILE A 225 -8.57 -7.10 -4.70
C ILE A 225 -9.78 -7.78 -4.05
N THR A 226 -9.58 -8.93 -3.40
CA THR A 226 -10.67 -9.66 -2.76
C THR A 226 -11.38 -8.80 -1.72
N TYR A 227 -10.65 -8.05 -0.90
CA TYR A 227 -11.24 -7.14 0.08
C TYR A 227 -11.99 -5.97 -0.58
N ALA A 228 -11.48 -5.40 -1.66
CA ALA A 228 -12.17 -4.35 -2.41
C ALA A 228 -13.49 -4.85 -3.02
N VAL A 229 -13.48 -6.02 -3.66
CA VAL A 229 -14.66 -6.62 -4.30
C VAL A 229 -15.68 -7.05 -3.24
N GLN A 230 -15.26 -7.78 -2.22
CA GLN A 230 -16.12 -8.19 -1.11
C GLN A 230 -16.85 -7.00 -0.51
N ARG A 231 -16.15 -5.86 -0.37
CA ARG A 231 -16.72 -4.64 0.17
C ARG A 231 -17.83 -4.04 -0.71
N MET A 232 -17.64 -4.02 -2.04
CA MET A 232 -18.69 -3.57 -2.96
C MET A 232 -19.91 -4.51 -2.95
N LEU A 233 -19.67 -5.83 -2.84
CA LEU A 233 -20.74 -6.83 -2.73
C LEU A 233 -21.56 -6.66 -1.45
N VAL A 234 -20.91 -6.47 -0.30
CA VAL A 234 -21.64 -6.27 0.98
C VAL A 234 -22.50 -5.01 0.94
N GLY A 235 -21.98 -3.90 0.40
CA GLY A 235 -22.78 -2.68 0.25
C GLY A 235 -23.99 -2.84 -0.67
N THR A 236 -23.81 -3.58 -1.77
CA THR A 236 -24.88 -3.93 -2.71
C THR A 236 -25.95 -4.79 -2.04
N LEU A 237 -25.54 -5.87 -1.35
CA LEU A 237 -26.44 -6.77 -0.63
C LEU A 237 -27.17 -6.06 0.50
N GLY A 238 -26.50 -5.19 1.26
CA GLY A 238 -27.11 -4.39 2.31
C GLY A 238 -28.25 -3.50 1.79
N ALA A 239 -28.04 -2.86 0.64
CA ALA A 239 -29.09 -2.08 -0.01
C ALA A 239 -30.26 -2.93 -0.54
N MET A 240 -29.98 -4.14 -1.06
CA MET A 240 -31.03 -5.08 -1.47
C MET A 240 -31.86 -5.56 -0.28
N VAL A 241 -31.23 -5.96 0.82
CA VAL A 241 -31.91 -6.38 2.05
C VAL A 241 -32.76 -5.24 2.62
N LEU A 242 -32.24 -4.00 2.59
CA LEU A 242 -32.99 -2.84 3.04
C LEU A 242 -34.20 -2.57 2.13
N HIS A 243 -34.06 -2.70 0.82
CA HIS A 243 -35.18 -2.57 -0.12
C HIS A 243 -36.28 -3.60 0.16
N ILE A 244 -35.91 -4.86 0.38
CA ILE A 244 -36.84 -5.94 0.77
C ILE A 244 -37.57 -5.61 2.07
N THR A 245 -36.83 -5.10 3.07
CA THR A 245 -37.37 -4.72 4.39
C THR A 245 -38.34 -3.53 4.32
N LEU A 246 -38.08 -2.58 3.41
CA LEU A 246 -38.99 -1.46 3.15
C LEU A 246 -40.28 -1.94 2.46
N LYS A 247 -40.15 -2.82 1.46
CA LYS A 247 -41.30 -3.38 0.73
C LYS A 247 -42.14 -4.35 1.56
N SER A 248 -41.55 -5.06 2.51
CA SER A 248 -42.29 -5.97 3.40
C SER A 248 -43.15 -5.25 4.46
N GLY A 249 -43.02 -3.92 4.59
CA GLY A 249 -43.73 -3.14 5.61
C GLY A 249 -43.17 -3.29 7.03
N ILE A 250 -42.16 -4.16 7.23
CA ILE A 250 -41.50 -4.36 8.54
C ILE A 250 -40.88 -3.05 9.04
N ALA A 251 -40.22 -2.30 8.14
CA ALA A 251 -39.65 -1.01 8.50
C ALA A 251 -40.71 0.00 8.97
N GLY A 252 -41.87 0.06 8.29
CA GLY A 252 -42.97 0.94 8.69
C GLY A 252 -43.54 0.57 10.06
N ALA A 253 -43.67 -0.74 10.34
CA ALA A 253 -44.10 -1.24 11.64
C ALA A 253 -43.10 -0.91 12.77
N LEU A 254 -41.79 -0.99 12.49
CA LEU A 254 -40.73 -0.70 13.46
C LEU A 254 -40.54 0.80 13.74
N LEU A 255 -40.60 1.63 12.70
CA LEU A 255 -40.41 3.08 12.84
C LEU A 255 -41.68 3.81 13.30
N GLY A 256 -42.82 3.12 13.43
CA GLY A 256 -44.10 3.73 13.83
C GLY A 256 -44.59 4.83 12.88
N THR A 257 -43.95 4.96 11.73
CA THR A 257 -44.29 5.93 10.70
C THR A 257 -45.19 5.20 9.71
N ALA A 258 -46.48 5.53 9.74
CA ALA A 258 -47.40 5.19 8.67
C ALA A 258 -46.91 5.90 7.40
N ALA A 259 -45.98 5.26 6.69
CA ALA A 259 -45.40 5.77 5.47
C ALA A 259 -46.53 5.88 4.45
N SER A 260 -47.10 7.09 4.36
CA SER A 260 -48.15 7.42 3.42
C SER A 260 -47.62 7.08 2.01
N ASN A 261 -48.34 6.21 1.31
CA ASN A 261 -48.07 5.76 -0.06
C ASN A 261 -48.02 6.98 -0.99
N SER A 262 -46.87 7.65 -1.04
CA SER A 262 -46.58 8.72 -1.98
C SER A 262 -46.30 8.06 -3.34
N GLY A 263 -46.94 8.58 -4.39
CA GLY A 263 -46.92 8.03 -5.74
C GLY A 263 -45.52 7.78 -6.32
N GLY A 264 -45.48 6.98 -7.40
CA GLY A 264 -44.32 6.19 -7.84
C GLY A 264 -42.98 6.89 -8.07
N GLU A 265 -42.93 8.19 -8.33
CA GLU A 265 -41.66 8.91 -8.60
C GLU A 265 -40.91 9.24 -7.30
N ASP A 266 -41.59 9.73 -6.26
CA ASP A 266 -41.00 10.03 -4.96
C ASP A 266 -40.40 8.77 -4.30
N MET A 267 -40.98 7.60 -4.60
CA MET A 267 -40.52 6.33 -4.06
C MET A 267 -39.12 5.97 -4.57
N ILE A 268 -38.79 6.27 -5.82
CA ILE A 268 -37.49 5.93 -6.42
C ILE A 268 -36.38 6.79 -5.79
N TYR A 269 -36.61 8.09 -5.61
CA TYR A 269 -35.62 8.97 -4.97
C TYR A 269 -35.38 8.60 -3.52
N LYS A 270 -36.45 8.34 -2.75
CA LYS A 270 -36.35 7.87 -1.36
C LYS A 270 -35.61 6.56 -1.27
N LEU A 271 -35.95 5.60 -2.13
CA LEU A 271 -35.27 4.30 -2.19
C LEU A 271 -33.78 4.48 -2.51
N SER A 272 -33.46 5.26 -3.53
CA SER A 272 -32.09 5.52 -3.97
C SER A 272 -31.24 6.12 -2.85
N PHE A 273 -31.77 7.12 -2.14
CA PHE A 273 -31.09 7.75 -1.02
C PHE A 273 -30.88 6.77 0.14
N VAL A 274 -31.92 6.02 0.52
CA VAL A 274 -31.85 5.05 1.62
C VAL A 274 -30.92 3.89 1.29
N SER A 275 -30.93 3.38 0.06
CA SER A 275 -29.99 2.37 -0.43
C SER A 275 -28.55 2.86 -0.45
N LEU A 276 -28.31 4.12 -0.84
CA LEU A 276 -26.99 4.74 -0.75
C LEU A 276 -26.49 4.81 0.69
N LEU A 277 -27.34 5.23 1.63
CA LEU A 277 -27.00 5.22 3.06
C LEU A 277 -26.74 3.81 3.59
N ALA A 278 -27.49 2.81 3.13
CA ALA A 278 -27.28 1.42 3.52
C ALA A 278 -25.88 0.94 3.13
N GLY A 279 -25.50 1.15 1.87
CA GLY A 279 -24.17 0.82 1.37
C GLY A 279 -23.06 1.62 2.06
N PHE A 280 -23.34 2.86 2.43
CA PHE A 280 -22.40 3.71 3.15
C PHE A 280 -22.16 3.23 4.60
N SER A 281 -23.19 2.68 5.24
CA SER A 281 -23.21 2.37 6.68
C SER A 281 -22.26 1.24 7.10
N GLU A 282 -21.89 0.35 6.16
CA GLU A 282 -21.04 -0.82 6.45
C GLU A 282 -19.70 -0.45 7.09
N ARG A 283 -19.14 0.74 6.81
CA ARG A 283 -17.93 1.25 7.52
C ARG A 283 -18.22 2.20 8.65
N LEU A 284 -19.35 2.90 8.60
CA LEU A 284 -19.70 3.84 9.66
C LEU A 284 -19.89 3.10 10.97
N VAL A 285 -20.57 1.96 10.95
CA VAL A 285 -20.88 1.22 12.18
C VAL A 285 -19.60 0.74 12.88
N PRO A 286 -18.66 0.03 12.22
CA PRO A 286 -17.40 -0.36 12.88
C PRO A 286 -16.56 0.85 13.33
N ASN A 287 -16.40 1.87 12.48
CA ASN A 287 -15.60 3.05 12.84
C ASN A 287 -16.17 3.82 14.03
N LEU A 288 -17.50 3.87 14.18
CA LEU A 288 -18.16 4.49 15.33
C LEU A 288 -18.01 3.63 16.58
N LEU A 289 -18.11 2.31 16.45
CA LEU A 289 -17.88 1.36 17.55
C LEU A 289 -16.45 1.45 18.06
N GLU A 290 -15.45 1.43 17.18
CA GLU A 290 -14.03 1.57 17.53
C GLU A 290 -13.76 2.91 18.24
N LYS A 291 -14.22 4.04 17.67
CA LYS A 291 -14.09 5.34 18.33
C LYS A 291 -14.78 5.42 19.68
N SER A 292 -15.94 4.77 19.83
CA SER A 292 -16.63 4.72 21.11
C SER A 292 -15.85 3.87 22.12
N ALA A 293 -15.33 2.72 21.69
CA ALA A 293 -14.53 1.83 22.53
C ALA A 293 -13.24 2.51 23.00
N GLU A 294 -12.53 3.24 22.12
CA GLU A 294 -11.36 4.05 22.51
C GLU A 294 -11.74 5.12 23.54
N LYS A 295 -12.83 5.87 23.28
CA LYS A 295 -13.27 6.95 24.17
C LYS A 295 -13.69 6.46 25.57
N TYR A 296 -14.28 5.27 25.66
CA TYR A 296 -14.70 4.68 26.94
C TYR A 296 -13.62 3.82 27.60
N GLY A 297 -12.65 3.28 26.83
CA GLY A 297 -11.52 2.52 27.34
C GLY A 297 -10.50 3.38 28.09
N ASP A 298 -10.13 4.55 27.53
CA ASP A 298 -9.16 5.46 28.17
C ASP A 298 -9.69 6.08 29.48
N ALA A 299 -11.02 6.18 29.64
CA ALA A 299 -11.63 6.66 30.88
C ALA A 299 -11.47 5.67 32.05
N SER A 300 -11.24 4.38 31.77
CA SER A 300 -11.10 3.34 32.80
C SER A 300 -9.68 3.24 33.35
N ASP A 301 -8.64 3.61 32.58
CA ASP A 301 -7.24 3.52 33.02
C ASP A 301 -6.74 4.75 33.79
N ALA A 302 -7.47 5.87 33.74
CA ALA A 302 -7.17 7.07 34.53
C ALA A 302 -7.48 6.95 36.04
N THR A 303 -8.04 5.83 36.50
CA THR A 303 -8.37 5.58 37.92
C THR A 303 -7.53 4.47 38.54
N LYS A 304 -6.30 4.24 38.05
CA LYS A 304 -5.33 3.42 38.80
C LYS A 304 -4.70 4.29 39.90
N PRO A 305 -4.98 4.04 41.20
CA PRO A 305 -4.39 4.83 42.28
C PRO A 305 -2.87 4.74 42.22
N ALA A 306 -2.21 5.89 42.33
CA ALA A 306 -0.76 5.97 42.35
C ALA A 306 -0.17 5.00 43.38
N PRO A 307 0.90 4.25 43.06
CA PRO A 307 1.59 3.43 44.04
C PRO A 307 2.05 4.33 45.17
N SER A 308 1.50 4.09 46.36
CA SER A 308 1.91 4.72 47.61
C SER A 308 3.43 4.62 47.73
N SER A 309 4.09 5.77 47.68
CA SER A 309 5.53 5.90 47.92
C SER A 309 5.82 5.51 49.36
N ALA A 310 6.16 4.25 49.59
CA ALA A 310 6.75 3.81 50.84
C ALA A 310 8.09 4.55 51.04
N PRO A 311 8.33 5.15 52.23
CA PRO A 311 9.56 5.89 52.48
C PRO A 311 10.78 4.95 52.53
N PRO A 312 11.96 5.42 52.09
CA PRO A 312 13.19 4.64 52.07
C PRO A 312 13.66 4.28 53.49
N ALA A 313 13.94 3.00 53.70
CA ALA A 313 14.52 2.49 54.94
C ALA A 313 15.96 3.00 55.11
N THR A 314 16.23 3.61 56.26
CA THR A 314 17.53 4.07 56.73
C THR A 314 18.51 2.90 56.90
N PRO A 315 19.74 2.95 56.36
CA PRO A 315 20.75 1.94 56.63
C PRO A 315 21.32 2.10 58.04
N ALA A 316 21.29 1.02 58.81
CA ALA A 316 21.91 0.92 60.12
C ALA A 316 23.44 0.91 60.00
N ALA A 317 24.10 1.78 60.75
CA ALA A 317 25.55 1.78 60.93
C ALA A 317 25.97 0.57 61.78
N ALA A 318 27.00 -0.15 61.34
CA ALA A 318 27.65 -1.22 62.09
C ALA A 318 28.95 -0.69 62.75
N PRO A 319 29.33 -1.23 63.92
CA PRO A 319 30.49 -0.80 64.72
C PRO A 319 31.85 -1.26 64.17
#